data_AF-A0AAJ2X8R2-F1
#
_entry.id   AF-A0AAJ2X8R2-F1
#
_cell.length_a   1.000
_cell.length_b   1.000
_cell.length_c   1.000
_cell.angle_alpha   90.00
_cell.angle_beta   90.00
_cell.angle_gamma   90.00
#
_symmetry.space_group_name_H-M   'P 1'
#
loop_
_entity.id
_entity.type
_entity.pdbx_description
1 polymer ?
#
loop_
_entity_poly.entity_id
_entity_poly.type
_entity_poly.pdbx_seq_one_letter_code
_entity_poly.pdbx_strand_id
1 'polypeptide(L)'
;MAIIEGLQRYLGLIAATAFVLAVAGFGAALPGYLQGSHPVALLGAAGVPHALGFNLLAFVLVGGLGMATGISLLARMPPKAGWSLRVGGRLIVLAGLAFIGMGLLPLDPTDLDGRASQSHATAWLLWAVAFVPGMLLIAAQLLNQPGMRALAWLSLAAGLLVAVLSFGPPGLLRQAVAQRVAFLAWVGWLAVAGWSWPALVRPGSRPV
;
A
#
# COMPACT_ATOMS: atom_id res chain seq x y z
N MET A 1 4.85 18.88 -19.53
CA MET A 1 3.70 18.59 -18.62
C MET A 1 3.10 17.20 -18.88
N ALA A 2 2.77 16.82 -20.12
CA ALA A 2 2.20 15.50 -20.45
C ALA A 2 3.10 14.29 -20.07
N ILE A 3 4.43 14.41 -20.20
CA ILE A 3 5.39 13.35 -19.80
C ILE A 3 5.31 13.06 -18.30
N ILE A 4 5.14 14.10 -17.47
CA ILE A 4 5.05 13.99 -16.01
C ILE A 4 3.71 13.32 -15.62
N GLU A 5 2.61 13.68 -16.28
CA GLU A 5 1.31 13.01 -16.10
C GLU A 5 1.36 11.52 -16.49
N GLY A 6 2.13 11.17 -17.53
CA GLY A 6 2.37 9.79 -17.95
C GLY A 6 3.12 8.99 -16.89
N LEU A 7 4.26 9.50 -16.43
CA LEU A 7 5.09 8.85 -15.40
C LEU A 7 4.31 8.59 -14.09
N GLN A 8 3.46 9.52 -13.70
CA GLN A 8 2.64 9.42 -12.50
C GLN A 8 1.71 8.20 -12.47
N ARG A 9 1.30 7.68 -13.64
CA ARG A 9 0.45 6.48 -13.72
C ARG A 9 1.22 5.20 -13.43
N TYR A 10 2.54 5.20 -13.65
CA TYR A 10 3.39 4.04 -13.43
C TYR A 10 3.91 3.92 -11.99
N LEU A 11 3.80 4.97 -11.16
CA LEU A 11 4.33 4.95 -9.79
C LEU A 11 3.82 3.76 -8.97
N GLY A 12 2.51 3.50 -9.00
CA GLY A 12 1.93 2.36 -8.28
C GLY A 12 2.37 1.01 -8.84
N LEU A 13 2.53 0.89 -10.17
CA LEU A 13 3.03 -0.34 -10.80
C LEU A 13 4.50 -0.59 -10.43
N ILE A 14 5.34 0.45 -10.49
CA ILE A 14 6.74 0.38 -10.07
C ILE A 14 6.82 -0.01 -8.59
N ALA A 15 5.96 0.54 -7.72
CA ALA A 15 5.89 0.17 -6.31
C ALA A 15 5.57 -1.32 -6.14
N ALA A 16 4.56 -1.84 -6.86
CA ALA A 16 4.19 -3.24 -6.80
C ALA A 16 5.32 -4.16 -7.30
N THR A 17 5.94 -3.83 -8.43
CA THR A 17 7.06 -4.59 -8.98
C THR A 17 8.26 -4.57 -8.04
N ALA A 18 8.65 -3.40 -7.53
CA ALA A 18 9.75 -3.26 -6.57
C ALA A 18 9.50 -4.08 -5.30
N PHE A 19 8.28 -4.03 -4.75
CA PHE A 19 7.91 -4.79 -3.58
C PHE A 19 8.04 -6.30 -3.81
N VAL A 20 7.44 -6.81 -4.90
CA VAL A 20 7.46 -8.24 -5.23
C VAL A 20 8.89 -8.73 -5.46
N LEU A 21 9.70 -7.96 -6.21
CA LEU A 21 11.10 -8.31 -6.48
C LEU A 21 11.96 -8.27 -5.21
N ALA A 22 11.76 -7.30 -4.33
CA ALA A 22 12.48 -7.23 -3.06
C ALA A 22 12.13 -8.42 -2.17
N VAL A 23 10.85 -8.75 -2.01
CA VAL A 23 10.41 -9.89 -1.20
C VAL A 23 10.89 -11.23 -1.78
N ALA A 24 10.83 -11.41 -3.10
CA ALA A 24 11.30 -12.60 -3.76
C ALA A 24 12.83 -12.73 -3.67
N GLY A 25 13.56 -11.65 -4.01
CA GLY A 25 15.03 -11.64 -4.06
C GLY A 25 15.68 -11.80 -2.69
N PHE A 26 15.27 -11.00 -1.69
CA PHE A 26 15.83 -11.11 -0.34
C PHE A 26 15.39 -12.41 0.34
N GLY A 27 14.16 -12.88 0.09
CA GLY A 27 13.72 -14.17 0.59
C GLY A 27 14.47 -15.35 -0.03
N ALA A 28 14.84 -15.28 -1.31
CA ALA A 28 15.67 -16.30 -1.95
C ALA A 28 17.15 -16.24 -1.49
N ALA A 29 17.64 -15.05 -1.16
CA ALA A 29 19.01 -14.83 -0.69
C ALA A 29 19.23 -15.18 0.79
N LEU A 30 18.16 -15.38 1.58
CA LEU A 30 18.24 -15.69 3.01
C LEU A 30 18.12 -17.20 3.26
N PRO A 31 19.21 -17.90 3.68
CA PRO A 31 19.16 -19.34 3.94
C PRO A 31 18.10 -19.70 4.99
N GLY A 32 17.33 -20.76 4.72
CA GLY A 32 16.26 -21.23 5.60
C GLY A 32 14.96 -20.41 5.52
N TYR A 33 14.93 -19.30 4.77
CA TYR A 33 13.73 -18.51 4.63
C TYR A 33 12.69 -19.16 3.71
N LEU A 34 11.65 -19.72 4.32
CA LEU A 34 10.46 -20.20 3.61
C LEU A 34 9.41 -19.08 3.44
N GLN A 35 9.13 -18.70 2.21
CA GLN A 35 8.16 -17.63 1.87
C GLN A 35 6.76 -17.88 2.50
N GLY A 36 6.26 -19.12 2.48
CA GLY A 36 4.94 -19.45 3.05
C GLY A 36 4.89 -19.57 4.57
N SER A 37 6.05 -19.60 5.25
CA SER A 37 6.14 -19.87 6.68
C SER A 37 6.66 -18.68 7.48
N HIS A 38 7.54 -17.88 6.89
CA HIS A 38 8.12 -16.72 7.55
C HIS A 38 7.47 -15.42 7.09
N PRO A 39 7.21 -14.49 8.03
CA PRO A 39 6.65 -13.19 7.70
C PRO A 39 7.60 -12.40 6.81
N VAL A 40 7.04 -11.50 6.02
CA VAL A 40 7.77 -10.55 5.17
C VAL A 40 8.62 -9.62 6.03
N ALA A 41 8.08 -9.16 7.17
CA ALA A 41 8.80 -8.25 8.05
C ALA A 41 10.09 -8.85 8.64
N LEU A 42 10.20 -10.19 8.71
CA LEU A 42 11.44 -10.86 9.13
C LEU A 42 12.62 -10.49 8.23
N LEU A 43 12.41 -10.31 6.92
CA LEU A 43 13.48 -9.93 5.98
C LEU A 43 14.11 -8.57 6.31
N GLY A 44 13.39 -7.72 7.04
CA GLY A 44 13.82 -6.40 7.49
C GLY A 44 14.19 -6.33 8.97
N ALA A 45 14.18 -7.45 9.68
CA ALA A 45 14.37 -7.50 11.12
C ALA A 45 15.85 -7.30 11.51
N ALA A 46 16.07 -6.78 12.71
CA ALA A 46 17.41 -6.58 13.26
C ALA A 46 18.17 -7.92 13.32
N GLY A 47 19.45 -7.89 12.93
CA GLY A 47 20.30 -9.09 12.87
C GLY A 47 20.11 -9.97 11.64
N VAL A 48 19.14 -9.68 10.77
CA VAL A 48 18.95 -10.43 9.52
C VAL A 48 19.91 -9.92 8.42
N PRO A 49 20.59 -10.81 7.68
CA PRO A 49 21.46 -10.41 6.58
C PRO A 49 20.75 -9.51 5.56
N HIS A 50 21.40 -8.41 5.19
CA HIS A 50 20.89 -7.41 4.24
C HIS A 50 19.55 -6.74 4.64
N ALA A 51 19.14 -6.80 5.91
CA ALA A 51 17.88 -6.23 6.39
C ALA A 51 17.68 -4.74 6.03
N LEU A 52 18.74 -3.93 6.12
CA LEU A 52 18.67 -2.52 5.71
C LEU A 52 18.33 -2.37 4.23
N GLY A 53 18.97 -3.17 3.37
CA GLY A 53 18.68 -3.15 1.93
C GLY A 53 17.23 -3.56 1.63
N PHE A 54 16.73 -4.57 2.34
CA PHE A 54 15.32 -4.96 2.25
C PHE A 54 14.41 -3.82 2.69
N ASN A 55 14.67 -3.22 3.85
CA ASN A 55 13.85 -2.13 4.38
C ASN A 55 13.80 -0.91 3.45
N LEU A 56 14.95 -0.54 2.87
CA LEU A 56 15.02 0.57 1.92
C LEU A 56 14.22 0.28 0.64
N LEU A 57 14.31 -0.93 0.08
CA LEU A 57 13.65 -1.28 -1.17
C LEU A 57 12.18 -1.67 -1.02
N ALA A 58 11.86 -2.49 -0.03
CA ALA A 58 10.53 -3.07 0.16
C ALA A 58 9.60 -2.16 0.97
N PHE A 59 10.11 -1.32 1.88
CA PHE A 59 9.28 -0.44 2.71
C PHE A 59 9.46 1.03 2.37
N VAL A 60 10.69 1.57 2.43
CA VAL A 60 10.91 3.02 2.21
C VAL A 60 10.59 3.44 0.78
N LEU A 61 11.18 2.77 -0.22
CA LEU A 61 10.93 3.09 -1.63
C LEU A 61 9.46 2.88 -2.01
N VAL A 62 8.89 1.72 -1.64
CA VAL A 62 7.49 1.37 -1.96
C VAL A 62 6.52 2.31 -1.25
N GLY A 63 6.77 2.65 0.02
CA GLY A 63 5.98 3.62 0.76
C GLY A 63 6.05 5.03 0.16
N GLY A 64 7.24 5.45 -0.26
CA GLY A 64 7.45 6.71 -0.97
C GLY A 64 6.72 6.77 -2.31
N LEU A 65 6.78 5.69 -3.10
CA LEU A 65 6.03 5.57 -4.35
C LEU A 65 4.51 5.54 -4.12
N GLY A 66 4.05 4.87 -3.06
CA GLY A 66 2.64 4.86 -2.66
C GLY A 66 2.16 6.25 -2.21
N MET A 67 2.97 6.96 -1.43
CA MET A 67 2.72 8.34 -1.02
C MET A 67 2.65 9.27 -2.24
N ALA A 68 3.63 9.18 -3.15
CA ALA A 68 3.66 9.95 -4.39
C ALA A 68 2.45 9.63 -5.29
N THR A 69 2.03 8.37 -5.34
CA THR A 69 0.80 7.95 -6.01
C THR A 69 -0.40 8.66 -5.38
N GLY A 70 -0.59 8.60 -4.07
CA GLY A 70 -1.66 9.31 -3.37
C GLY A 70 -1.70 10.82 -3.64
N ILE A 71 -0.54 11.49 -3.65
CA ILE A 71 -0.42 12.92 -4.00
C ILE A 71 -0.85 13.16 -5.45
N SER A 72 -0.40 12.33 -6.39
CA SER A 72 -0.80 12.40 -7.79
C SER A 72 -2.31 12.20 -7.96
N LEU A 73 -2.90 11.23 -7.27
CA LEU A 73 -4.34 10.97 -7.28
C LEU A 73 -5.11 12.19 -6.76
N LEU A 74 -4.66 12.82 -5.67
CA LEU A 74 -5.26 14.04 -5.12
C LEU A 74 -5.18 15.23 -6.10
N ALA A 75 -4.03 15.43 -6.74
CA ALA A 75 -3.82 16.52 -7.70
C ALA A 75 -4.68 16.38 -8.97
N ARG A 76 -5.05 15.14 -9.33
CA ARG A 76 -5.86 14.82 -10.52
C ARG A 76 -7.36 14.83 -10.26
N MET A 77 -7.81 15.06 -9.01
CA MET A 77 -9.23 15.05 -8.67
C MET A 77 -9.99 16.20 -9.34
N PRO A 78 -11.27 15.98 -9.73
CA PRO A 78 -12.14 17.08 -10.13
C PRO A 78 -12.29 18.13 -9.00
N PRO A 79 -12.46 19.43 -9.32
CA PRO A 79 -12.59 20.48 -8.30
C PRO A 79 -13.79 20.26 -7.34
N LYS A 80 -14.83 19.58 -7.82
CA LYS A 80 -16.03 19.21 -7.05
C LYS A 80 -15.98 17.78 -6.49
N ALA A 81 -14.80 17.18 -6.34
CA ALA A 81 -14.66 15.87 -5.73
C ALA A 81 -15.28 15.84 -4.32
N GLY A 82 -16.10 14.83 -4.06
CA GLY A 82 -16.77 14.64 -2.78
C GLY A 82 -15.80 14.51 -1.62
N TRP A 83 -16.26 14.85 -0.41
CA TRP A 83 -15.46 14.80 0.81
C TRP A 83 -14.78 13.44 1.02
N SER A 84 -15.51 12.34 0.82
CA SER A 84 -15.01 10.97 1.00
C SER A 84 -13.80 10.67 0.11
N LEU A 85 -13.83 11.09 -1.16
CA LEU A 85 -12.73 10.85 -2.08
C LEU A 85 -11.48 11.66 -1.72
N ARG A 86 -11.65 12.92 -1.27
CA ARG A 86 -10.53 13.76 -0.82
C ARG A 86 -9.89 13.23 0.46
N VAL A 87 -10.69 12.84 1.44
CA VAL A 87 -10.19 12.24 2.69
C VAL A 87 -9.53 10.90 2.40
N GLY A 88 -10.19 10.05 1.60
CA GLY A 88 -9.64 8.77 1.18
C GLY A 88 -8.27 8.91 0.50
N GLY A 89 -8.13 9.87 -0.43
CA GLY A 89 -6.83 10.16 -1.07
C GLY A 89 -5.74 10.60 -0.08
N ARG A 90 -6.08 11.44 0.93
CA ARG A 90 -5.14 11.84 1.99
C ARG A 90 -4.73 10.67 2.88
N LEU A 91 -5.66 9.75 3.15
CA LEU A 91 -5.38 8.53 3.89
C LEU A 91 -4.42 7.60 3.12
N ILE A 92 -4.44 7.59 1.78
CA ILE A 92 -3.42 6.87 0.99
C ILE A 92 -2.02 7.48 1.18
N VAL A 93 -1.93 8.82 1.21
CA VAL A 93 -0.66 9.52 1.48
C VAL A 93 -0.13 9.15 2.87
N LEU A 94 -1.00 9.15 3.88
CA LEU A 94 -0.64 8.74 5.25
C LEU A 94 -0.25 7.26 5.33
N ALA A 95 -0.95 6.38 4.60
CA ALA A 95 -0.58 4.97 4.52
C ALA A 95 0.81 4.78 3.91
N GLY A 96 1.14 5.52 2.83
CA GLY A 96 2.48 5.50 2.24
C GLY A 96 3.57 5.97 3.23
N LEU A 97 3.30 7.03 3.99
CA LEU A 97 4.20 7.52 5.03
C LEU A 97 4.39 6.50 6.17
N ALA A 98 3.31 5.86 6.62
CA ALA A 98 3.38 4.80 7.62
C ALA A 98 4.16 3.58 7.11
N PHE A 99 4.04 3.28 5.81
CA PHE A 99 4.81 2.22 5.15
C PHE A 99 6.31 2.54 5.09
N ILE A 100 6.70 3.81 4.86
CA ILE A 100 8.08 4.27 5.06
C ILE A 100 8.52 4.04 6.51
N GLY A 101 7.64 4.37 7.47
CA GLY A 101 7.87 4.13 8.89
C GLY A 101 8.25 2.69 9.20
N MET A 102 7.61 1.69 8.60
CA MET A 102 7.97 0.27 8.79
C MET A 102 9.40 -0.05 8.34
N GLY A 103 9.95 0.66 7.35
CA GLY A 103 11.34 0.48 6.91
C GLY A 103 12.37 1.23 7.75
N LEU A 104 11.97 2.29 8.45
CA LEU A 104 12.85 3.10 9.28
C LEU A 104 12.85 2.66 10.75
N LEU A 105 11.74 2.10 11.22
CA LEU A 105 11.56 1.67 12.60
C LEU A 105 11.99 0.21 12.78
N PRO A 106 12.84 -0.07 13.77
CA PRO A 106 13.44 -1.39 13.94
C PRO A 106 12.41 -2.43 14.37
N LEU A 107 12.57 -3.65 13.86
CA LEU A 107 11.86 -4.83 14.33
C LEU A 107 12.88 -5.78 14.96
N ASP A 108 12.72 -6.08 16.25
CA ASP A 108 13.55 -7.05 16.95
C ASP A 108 12.79 -8.40 17.01
N PRO A 109 13.25 -9.42 16.27
CA PRO A 109 12.55 -10.70 16.24
C PRO A 109 12.73 -11.50 17.54
N THR A 110 13.67 -11.12 18.41
CA THR A 110 13.95 -11.77 19.70
C THR A 110 13.19 -11.16 20.87
N ASP A 111 12.70 -9.92 20.71
CA ASP A 111 11.87 -9.20 21.68
C ASP A 111 10.74 -8.45 20.96
N LEU A 112 9.63 -9.15 20.73
CA LEU A 112 8.46 -8.59 20.03
C LEU A 112 7.71 -7.55 20.87
N ASP A 113 7.82 -7.62 22.19
CA ASP A 113 7.16 -6.69 23.12
C ASP A 113 8.05 -5.48 23.47
N GLY A 114 9.34 -5.53 23.10
CA GLY A 114 10.30 -4.46 23.26
C GLY A 114 9.93 -3.17 22.53
N ARG A 115 10.47 -2.04 23.03
CA ARG A 115 10.19 -0.69 22.47
C ARG A 115 10.49 -0.59 20.97
N ALA A 116 11.53 -1.27 20.50
CA ALA A 116 11.89 -1.33 19.08
C ALA A 116 10.73 -1.93 18.26
N SER A 117 10.36 -3.17 18.56
CA SER A 117 9.28 -3.90 17.88
C SER A 117 7.92 -3.20 17.97
N GLN A 118 7.61 -2.56 19.11
CA GLN A 118 6.40 -1.74 19.25
C GLN A 118 6.37 -0.54 18.29
N SER A 119 7.52 0.08 18.01
CA SER A 119 7.59 1.20 17.07
C SER A 119 7.28 0.73 15.63
N HIS A 120 7.85 -0.40 15.20
CA HIS A 120 7.53 -1.03 13.93
C HIS A 120 6.05 -1.45 13.85
N ALA A 121 5.53 -2.07 14.90
CA ALA A 121 4.12 -2.46 14.99
C ALA A 121 3.18 -1.25 14.92
N THR A 122 3.59 -0.11 15.49
CA THR A 122 2.83 1.14 15.39
C THR A 122 2.79 1.66 13.96
N ALA A 123 3.90 1.64 13.24
CA ALA A 123 3.90 2.02 11.81
C ALA A 123 3.05 1.08 10.96
N TRP A 124 3.09 -0.22 11.23
CA TRP A 124 2.19 -1.19 10.58
C TRP A 124 0.72 -0.88 10.88
N LEU A 125 0.38 -0.62 12.15
CA LEU A 125 -0.99 -0.30 12.54
C LEU A 125 -1.47 0.99 11.86
N LEU A 126 -0.65 2.04 11.87
CA LEU A 126 -0.92 3.32 11.19
C LEU A 126 -1.17 3.12 9.69
N TRP A 127 -0.40 2.26 9.03
CA TRP A 127 -0.64 1.91 7.63
C TRP A 127 -2.02 1.26 7.45
N ALA A 128 -2.36 0.26 8.28
CA ALA A 128 -3.64 -0.44 8.20
C ALA A 128 -4.84 0.50 8.47
N VAL A 129 -4.78 1.29 9.54
CA VAL A 129 -5.87 2.21 9.91
C VAL A 129 -5.94 3.45 9.02
N ALA A 130 -4.91 3.76 8.23
CA ALA A 130 -5.03 4.75 7.17
C ALA A 130 -5.62 4.10 5.91
N PHE A 131 -5.08 2.98 5.47
CA PHE A 131 -5.46 2.34 4.21
C PHE A 131 -6.90 1.84 4.21
N VAL A 132 -7.33 1.12 5.24
CA VAL A 132 -8.66 0.51 5.32
C VAL A 132 -9.78 1.56 5.19
N PRO A 133 -9.89 2.58 6.07
CA PRO A 133 -10.93 3.59 5.91
C PRO A 133 -10.75 4.40 4.62
N GLY A 134 -9.51 4.61 4.16
CA GLY A 134 -9.24 5.24 2.87
C GLY A 134 -9.91 4.51 1.71
N MET A 135 -9.75 3.18 1.66
CA MET A 135 -10.41 2.30 0.69
C MET A 135 -11.93 2.35 0.78
N LEU A 136 -12.50 2.30 1.99
CA LEU A 136 -13.94 2.33 2.20
C LEU A 136 -14.55 3.66 1.74
N LEU A 137 -13.91 4.79 2.05
CA LEU A 137 -14.36 6.12 1.62
C LEU A 137 -14.26 6.31 0.11
N ILE A 138 -13.18 5.83 -0.51
CA ILE A 138 -13.02 5.83 -1.97
C ILE A 138 -14.10 4.97 -2.63
N ALA A 139 -14.31 3.74 -2.14
CA ALA A 139 -15.34 2.84 -2.66
C ALA A 139 -16.74 3.47 -2.57
N ALA A 140 -17.12 4.03 -1.41
CA ALA A 140 -18.41 4.66 -1.19
C ALA A 140 -18.68 5.80 -2.18
N GLN A 141 -17.68 6.62 -2.50
CA GLN A 141 -17.83 7.69 -3.50
C GLN A 141 -17.90 7.15 -4.92
N LEU A 142 -17.10 6.15 -5.27
CA LEU A 142 -16.99 5.64 -6.64
C LEU A 142 -18.14 4.70 -7.03
N LEU A 143 -18.79 4.03 -6.07
CA LEU A 143 -19.97 3.20 -6.34
C LEU A 143 -21.13 4.00 -6.95
N ASN A 144 -21.23 5.28 -6.61
CA ASN A 144 -22.23 6.21 -7.11
C ASN A 144 -21.87 6.83 -8.48
N GLN A 145 -20.72 6.48 -9.08
CA GLN A 145 -20.26 7.04 -10.35
C GLN A 145 -20.32 5.99 -11.47
N PRO A 146 -21.18 6.17 -12.49
CA PRO A 146 -21.20 5.32 -13.67
C PRO A 146 -19.81 5.27 -14.33
N GLY A 147 -19.33 4.09 -14.66
CA GLY A 147 -17.99 3.86 -15.23
C GLY A 147 -16.86 3.61 -14.22
N MET A 148 -17.07 3.90 -12.92
CA MET A 148 -16.03 3.75 -11.89
C MET A 148 -16.23 2.55 -10.97
N ARG A 149 -17.28 1.74 -11.22
CA ARG A 149 -17.67 0.61 -10.36
C ARG A 149 -16.57 -0.43 -10.18
N ALA A 150 -15.77 -0.71 -11.21
CA ALA A 150 -14.66 -1.65 -11.12
C ALA A 150 -13.61 -1.20 -10.08
N LEU A 151 -13.19 0.07 -10.14
CA LEU A 151 -12.27 0.64 -9.15
C LEU A 151 -12.92 0.73 -7.76
N ALA A 152 -14.22 1.00 -7.69
CA ALA A 152 -14.97 1.04 -6.44
C ALA A 152 -14.95 -0.34 -5.74
N TRP A 153 -15.29 -1.41 -6.46
CA TRP A 153 -15.24 -2.78 -5.94
C TRP A 153 -13.83 -3.24 -5.61
N LEU A 154 -12.84 -2.89 -6.44
CA LEU A 154 -11.44 -3.16 -6.14
C LEU A 154 -11.00 -2.47 -4.84
N SER A 155 -11.39 -1.22 -4.64
CA SER A 155 -11.09 -0.47 -3.41
C SER A 155 -11.75 -1.13 -2.21
N LEU A 156 -13.05 -1.46 -2.31
CA LEU A 156 -13.77 -2.14 -1.25
C LEU A 156 -13.15 -3.50 -0.91
N ALA A 157 -12.85 -4.31 -1.91
CA ALA A 157 -12.23 -5.63 -1.74
C ALA A 157 -10.85 -5.50 -1.10
N ALA A 158 -9.99 -4.58 -1.55
CA ALA A 158 -8.67 -4.35 -0.96
C ALA A 158 -8.77 -3.89 0.50
N GLY A 159 -9.68 -2.96 0.81
CA GLY A 159 -9.90 -2.46 2.16
C GLY A 159 -10.42 -3.55 3.11
N LEU A 160 -11.44 -4.30 2.70
CA LEU A 160 -11.99 -5.40 3.50
C LEU A 160 -10.99 -6.54 3.66
N LEU A 161 -10.24 -6.88 2.61
CA LEU A 161 -9.21 -7.90 2.68
C LEU A 161 -8.14 -7.53 3.70
N VAL A 162 -7.60 -6.31 3.65
CA VAL A 162 -6.63 -5.85 4.66
C VAL A 162 -7.26 -5.82 6.05
N ALA A 163 -8.50 -5.33 6.20
CA ALA A 163 -9.18 -5.31 7.49
C ALA A 163 -9.30 -6.70 8.13
N VAL A 164 -9.75 -7.69 7.34
CA VAL A 164 -9.88 -9.08 7.80
C VAL A 164 -8.53 -9.71 8.11
N LEU A 165 -7.51 -9.47 7.28
CA LEU A 165 -6.17 -10.05 7.48
C LEU A 165 -5.41 -9.40 8.65
N SER A 166 -5.71 -8.14 8.97
CA SER A 166 -5.07 -7.39 10.06
C SER A 166 -5.80 -7.52 11.40
N PHE A 167 -7.13 -7.59 11.40
CA PHE A 167 -7.96 -7.52 12.62
C PHE A 167 -8.93 -8.69 12.77
N GLY A 168 -8.91 -9.65 11.85
CA GLY A 168 -9.74 -10.85 11.94
C GLY A 168 -9.27 -11.81 13.04
N PRO A 169 -10.06 -12.86 13.33
CA PRO A 169 -9.73 -13.83 14.35
C PRO A 169 -8.39 -14.54 14.07
N PRO A 170 -7.59 -14.81 15.13
CA PRO A 170 -6.35 -15.56 14.98
C PRO A 170 -6.64 -16.96 14.43
N GLY A 171 -5.76 -17.45 13.54
CA GLY A 171 -5.88 -18.79 12.95
C GLY A 171 -6.62 -18.87 11.61
N LEU A 172 -7.22 -17.78 11.12
CA LEU A 172 -7.82 -17.71 9.78
C LEU A 172 -6.82 -18.12 8.67
N LEU A 173 -5.62 -17.58 8.76
CA LEU A 173 -4.50 -17.87 7.87
C LEU A 173 -3.21 -17.84 8.67
N ARG A 174 -2.18 -18.53 8.16
CA ARG A 174 -0.82 -18.37 8.67
C ARG A 174 -0.42 -16.91 8.55
N GLN A 175 0.13 -16.32 9.62
CA GLN A 175 0.48 -14.90 9.66
C GLN A 175 1.38 -14.47 8.49
N ALA A 176 2.32 -15.32 8.09
CA ALA A 176 3.18 -15.10 6.92
C ALA A 176 2.39 -14.89 5.62
N VAL A 177 1.32 -15.67 5.41
CA VAL A 177 0.45 -15.55 4.24
C VAL A 177 -0.44 -14.32 4.36
N ALA A 178 -1.04 -14.09 5.53
CA ALA A 178 -1.89 -12.93 5.77
C ALA A 178 -1.15 -11.61 5.50
N GLN A 179 0.07 -11.48 6.00
CA GLN A 179 0.89 -10.28 5.79
C GLN A 179 1.21 -10.04 4.30
N ARG A 180 1.55 -11.10 3.55
CA ARG A 180 1.81 -10.99 2.10
C ARG A 180 0.60 -10.55 1.34
N VAL A 181 -0.55 -11.19 1.59
CA VAL A 181 -1.79 -10.87 0.90
C VAL A 181 -2.23 -9.44 1.22
N ALA A 182 -2.08 -8.99 2.47
CA ALA A 182 -2.38 -7.62 2.86
C ALA A 182 -1.48 -6.60 2.13
N PHE A 183 -0.17 -6.85 2.05
CA PHE A 183 0.74 -5.97 1.30
C PHE A 183 0.51 -6.01 -0.21
N LEU A 184 0.20 -7.19 -0.78
CA LEU A 184 -0.17 -7.33 -2.19
C LEU A 184 -1.47 -6.59 -2.51
N ALA A 185 -2.45 -6.58 -1.61
CA ALA A 185 -3.68 -5.79 -1.78
C ALA A 185 -3.37 -4.29 -1.83
N TRP A 186 -2.47 -3.80 -0.98
CA TRP A 186 -2.00 -2.42 -0.99
C TRP A 186 -1.30 -2.05 -2.30
N VAL A 187 -0.23 -2.75 -2.67
CA VAL A 187 0.53 -2.39 -3.88
C VAL A 187 -0.24 -2.69 -5.16
N GLY A 188 -1.07 -3.74 -5.16
CA GLY A 188 -1.96 -4.07 -6.28
C GLY A 188 -3.01 -3.01 -6.51
N TRP A 189 -3.62 -2.47 -5.44
CA TRP A 189 -4.53 -1.33 -5.56
C TRP A 189 -3.82 -0.10 -6.11
N LEU A 190 -2.63 0.24 -5.60
CA LEU A 190 -1.83 1.37 -6.12
C LEU A 190 -1.54 1.23 -7.62
N ALA A 191 -1.17 0.03 -8.07
CA ALA A 191 -0.88 -0.25 -9.47
C ALA A 191 -2.08 -0.01 -10.39
N VAL A 192 -3.29 -0.36 -9.96
CA VAL A 192 -4.52 -0.14 -10.75
C VAL A 192 -5.01 1.31 -10.64
N ALA A 193 -4.96 1.90 -9.45
CA ALA A 193 -5.50 3.22 -9.19
C ALA A 193 -4.85 4.31 -10.05
N GLY A 194 -3.54 4.21 -10.35
CA GLY A 194 -2.83 5.17 -11.21
C GLY A 194 -3.46 5.35 -12.60
N TRP A 195 -4.02 4.27 -13.15
CA TRP A 195 -4.62 4.21 -14.49
C TRP A 195 -6.13 4.49 -14.49
N SER A 196 -6.83 3.94 -13.49
CA SER A 196 -8.29 3.95 -13.43
C SER A 196 -8.86 5.14 -12.65
N TRP A 197 -8.02 6.08 -12.18
CA TRP A 197 -8.46 7.22 -11.38
C TRP A 197 -9.40 8.15 -12.15
N PRO A 198 -10.43 8.74 -11.51
CA PRO A 198 -11.26 9.75 -12.16
C PRO A 198 -10.38 10.91 -12.63
N ALA A 199 -10.31 11.11 -13.94
CA ALA A 199 -9.54 12.20 -14.52
C ALA A 199 -10.34 13.51 -14.48
N LEU A 200 -9.61 14.63 -14.37
CA LEU A 200 -10.12 15.94 -14.74
C LEU A 200 -10.61 15.89 -16.20
N VAL A 201 -11.93 15.93 -16.40
CA VAL A 201 -12.49 16.31 -17.70
C VAL A 201 -12.11 17.77 -17.90
N ARG A 202 -11.16 18.02 -18.81
CA ARG A 202 -10.82 19.40 -19.19
C ARG A 202 -12.05 20.00 -19.88
N PRO A 203 -12.50 21.20 -19.51
CA PRO A 203 -13.56 21.88 -20.25
C PRO A 203 -13.14 21.99 -21.72
N GLY A 204 -13.86 21.33 -22.63
CA GLY A 204 -13.66 21.44 -24.08
C GLY A 204 -13.22 20.19 -24.85
N SER A 205 -12.90 19.06 -24.21
CA SER A 205 -12.67 17.81 -24.96
C SER A 205 -14.00 17.21 -25.41
N ARG A 206 -14.34 17.37 -26.69
CA ARG A 206 -15.48 16.70 -27.32
C ARG A 206 -15.28 15.17 -27.30
N PRO A 207 -16.35 14.38 -27.13
CA PRO A 207 -16.27 12.95 -27.40
C PRO A 207 -16.04 12.76 -28.91
N VAL A 208 -15.08 11.91 -29.25
CA VAL A 208 -14.97 11.31 -30.58
C VAL A 208 -15.59 9.92 -30.49
#